data_AF-A0A069DMK4-F1
#
_entry.id   AF-A0A069DMK4-F1
#
_cell.length_a   1.000
_cell.length_b   1.000
_cell.length_c   1.000
_cell.angle_alpha   90.00
_cell.angle_beta   90.00
_cell.angle_gamma   90.00
#
_symmetry.space_group_name_H-M   'P 1'
#
loop_
_entity.id
_entity.type
_entity.pdbx_description
1 polymer ?
#
loop_
_entity_poly.entity_id
_entity_poly.type
_entity_poly.pdbx_seq_one_letter_code
_entity_poly.pdbx_strand_id
1 'polypeptide(L)'
;HLAYSAAQHRSYLRITGQEFTSLPLDILIQGIASLFVTMYGIIYVAGDFKEIRATVALESKTWETQRNLPSFYTFNHRGKMFSTTYVPDANSEEQNTYR
;
A
#
# COMPACT_ATOMS: atom_id res chain seq x y z
N HIS A 1 4.54 -2.18 -29.22
CA HIS A 1 4.78 -1.33 -30.41
C HIS A 1 6.21 -1.42 -30.92
N LEU A 2 7.21 -1.01 -30.14
CA LEU A 2 8.61 -1.04 -30.60
C LEU A 2 9.10 -2.41 -31.07
N ALA A 3 8.84 -3.44 -30.26
CA ALA A 3 9.18 -4.83 -30.58
C ALA A 3 8.45 -5.34 -31.84
N TYR A 4 7.21 -4.87 -32.08
CA TYR A 4 6.45 -5.21 -33.27
C TYR A 4 7.06 -4.57 -34.52
N SER A 5 7.37 -3.26 -34.47
CA SER A 5 8.04 -2.56 -35.57
C SER A 5 9.43 -3.13 -35.87
N ALA A 6 10.21 -3.48 -34.84
CA ALA A 6 11.52 -4.11 -35.00
C ALA A 6 11.41 -5.52 -35.62
N ALA A 7 10.44 -6.33 -35.18
CA ALA A 7 10.21 -7.66 -35.73
C ALA A 7 9.72 -7.61 -37.19
N GLN A 8 8.84 -6.66 -37.50
CA GLN A 8 8.33 -6.48 -38.86
C GLN A 8 9.42 -5.96 -39.82
N HIS A 9 10.25 -5.01 -39.37
CA HIS A 9 11.43 -4.55 -40.11
C HIS A 9 12.42 -5.71 -40.38
N ARG A 10 12.62 -6.59 -39.39
CA ARG A 10 13.46 -7.79 -39.54
C ARG A 10 12.91 -8.80 -40.53
N SER A 11 11.60 -9.04 -40.52
CA SER A 11 10.95 -9.91 -41.50
C SER A 11 10.96 -9.32 -42.91
N TYR A 12 10.79 -8.00 -43.03
CA TYR A 12 10.83 -7.29 -44.31
C TYR A 12 12.22 -7.40 -44.98
N LEU A 13 13.30 -7.12 -44.24
CA LEU A 13 14.67 -7.26 -44.74
C LEU A 13 15.02 -8.70 -45.14
N ARG A 14 14.47 -9.69 -44.42
CA ARG A 14 14.66 -11.11 -44.76
C ARG A 14 14.01 -11.49 -46.09
N ILE A 15 12.91 -10.85 -46.47
CA ILE A 15 12.17 -11.12 -47.71
C ILE A 15 12.83 -10.39 -48.90
N THR A 16 13.41 -9.20 -48.68
CA THR A 16 14.04 -8.39 -49.74
C THR A 16 15.50 -8.72 -50.01
N GLY A 17 16.13 -9.59 -49.19
CA GLY A 17 17.49 -10.07 -49.42
C GLY A 17 18.60 -9.03 -49.20
N GLN A 18 18.28 -7.87 -48.63
CA GLN A 18 19.27 -6.86 -48.26
C GLN A 18 20.00 -7.24 -46.96
N GLU A 19 21.30 -6.96 -46.89
CA GLU A 19 22.07 -7.12 -45.66
C GLU A 19 21.55 -6.21 -44.54
N PHE A 20 21.59 -6.74 -43.33
CA PHE A 20 21.11 -6.12 -42.10
C PHE A 20 22.03 -4.98 -41.65
N THR A 21 22.07 -3.88 -42.40
CA THR A 21 23.09 -2.85 -42.19
C THR A 21 22.82 -1.95 -40.97
N SER A 22 21.56 -1.65 -40.63
CA SER A 22 21.21 -0.98 -39.37
C SER A 22 19.71 -1.06 -39.04
N LEU A 23 19.36 -1.10 -37.76
CA LEU A 23 17.99 -0.83 -37.31
C LEU A 23 17.69 0.68 -37.52
N PRO A 24 16.45 1.08 -37.87
CA PRO A 24 16.10 2.49 -38.02
C PRO A 24 16.34 3.24 -36.70
N LEU A 25 17.05 4.37 -36.76
CA LEU A 25 17.39 5.18 -35.58
C LEU A 25 16.16 5.59 -34.76
N ASP A 26 15.02 5.77 -35.42
CA ASP A 26 13.73 6.09 -34.79
C ASP A 26 13.28 5.01 -33.79
N ILE A 27 13.42 3.72 -34.14
CA ILE A 27 13.09 2.58 -33.27
C ILE A 27 14.08 2.50 -32.10
N LEU A 28 15.35 2.82 -32.32
CA LEU A 28 16.37 2.83 -31.28
C LEU A 28 16.07 3.92 -30.23
N ILE A 29 15.80 5.15 -30.70
CA ILE A 29 15.50 6.30 -29.83
C ILE A 29 14.20 6.06 -29.05
N GLN A 30 13.14 5.58 -29.71
CA GLN A 30 11.88 5.26 -29.05
C GLN A 30 12.06 4.16 -27.99
N GLY A 31 12.98 3.20 -28.22
CA GLY A 31 13.28 2.12 -27.29
C GLY A 31 13.94 2.65 -26.02
N ILE A 32 14.99 3.45 -26.21
CA ILE A 32 15.73 4.10 -25.12
C ILE A 32 14.79 5.04 -24.33
N ALA A 33 13.99 5.86 -24.99
CA ALA A 33 13.01 6.72 -24.33
C ALA A 33 12.00 5.92 -23.49
N SER A 34 11.46 4.82 -24.05
CA SER A 34 10.51 3.95 -23.34
C SER A 34 11.13 3.26 -22.12
N LEU A 35 12.41 2.92 -22.17
CA LEU A 35 13.16 2.36 -21.05
C LEU A 35 13.24 3.36 -19.90
N PHE A 36 13.64 4.60 -20.17
CA PHE A 36 13.76 5.64 -19.15
C PHE A 36 12.40 6.00 -18.52
N VAL A 37 11.36 6.13 -19.34
CA VAL A 37 9.99 6.39 -18.85
C VAL A 37 9.51 5.27 -17.93
N THR A 38 9.75 4.02 -18.31
CA THR A 38 9.34 2.86 -17.49
C THR A 38 10.12 2.80 -16.18
N MET A 39 11.43 3.05 -16.22
CA MET A 39 12.27 3.10 -15.02
C MET A 39 11.79 4.19 -14.06
N TYR A 40 11.52 5.40 -14.57
CA TYR A 40 10.99 6.50 -13.78
C TYR A 40 9.62 6.17 -13.18
N GLY A 41 8.74 5.55 -13.97
CA GLY A 41 7.42 5.12 -13.52
C GLY A 41 7.49 4.11 -12.38
N ILE A 42 8.39 3.11 -12.46
CA ILE A 42 8.56 2.11 -11.41
C ILE A 42 9.09 2.75 -10.13
N ILE A 43 10.05 3.66 -10.21
CA ILE A 43 10.58 4.38 -9.04
C ILE A 43 9.46 5.19 -8.36
N TYR A 44 8.62 5.85 -9.14
CA TYR A 44 7.48 6.62 -8.61
C TYR A 44 6.42 5.72 -7.97
N VAL A 45 6.15 4.55 -8.55
CA VAL A 45 5.17 3.58 -8.02
C VAL A 45 5.69 2.83 -6.80
N ALA A 46 7.01 2.61 -6.68
CA ALA A 46 7.61 1.89 -5.56
C ALA A 46 7.35 2.57 -4.20
N GLY A 47 6.93 3.85 -4.21
CA GLY A 47 6.55 4.59 -3.04
C GLY A 47 7.74 5.11 -2.25
N ASP A 48 7.46 6.00 -1.31
CA ASP A 48 8.51 6.65 -0.53
C ASP A 48 9.12 5.69 0.49
N PHE A 49 10.43 5.84 0.68
CA PHE A 49 11.13 5.16 1.76
C PHE A 49 10.63 5.69 3.11
N LYS A 50 10.15 4.78 3.95
CA LYS A 50 9.80 5.10 5.34
C LYS A 50 11.07 5.13 6.19
N GLU A 51 11.17 6.10 7.09
CA GLU A 51 12.30 6.19 8.02
C GLU A 51 12.43 4.93 8.90
N ILE A 52 13.66 4.45 9.06
CA ILE A 52 14.00 3.26 9.88
C ILE A 52 13.83 3.56 11.38
N ARG A 53 13.84 4.85 11.77
CA ARG A 53 13.83 5.25 13.17
C ARG A 53 12.43 5.08 13.77
N ALA A 54 12.27 4.00 14.54
CA ALA A 54 11.02 3.67 15.23
C ALA A 54 10.51 4.79 16.15
N THR A 55 11.39 5.68 16.65
CA THR A 55 10.99 6.78 17.54
C THR A 55 10.07 7.78 16.87
N VAL A 56 10.22 8.05 15.57
CA VAL A 56 9.37 8.99 14.81
C VAL A 56 7.97 8.41 14.58
N ALA A 57 7.90 7.10 14.34
CA ALA A 57 6.62 6.39 14.23
C ALA A 57 5.92 6.21 15.59
N LEU A 58 6.68 6.21 16.70
CA LEU A 58 6.12 6.18 18.06
C LEU A 58 5.73 7.58 18.56
N GLU A 59 6.39 8.64 18.11
CA GLU A 59 6.06 10.03 18.49
C GLU A 59 4.67 10.42 18.01
N SER A 60 4.26 9.96 16.82
CA SER A 60 2.89 10.17 16.32
C SER A 60 1.83 9.34 17.04
N LYS A 61 2.24 8.35 17.86
CA LYS A 61 1.33 7.47 18.57
C LYS A 61 1.07 7.97 19.98
N THR A 62 -0.13 8.49 20.21
CA THR A 62 -0.56 9.00 21.51
C THR A 62 -0.70 7.89 22.54
N TRP A 63 -0.44 8.23 23.81
CA TRP A 63 -0.56 7.33 24.96
C TRP A 63 -1.95 6.66 25.06
N GLU A 64 -3.00 7.38 24.68
CA GLU A 64 -4.37 6.87 24.62
C GLU A 64 -4.52 5.65 23.70
N THR A 65 -3.79 5.62 22.58
CA THR A 65 -3.81 4.48 21.65
C THR A 65 -3.04 3.27 22.18
N GLN A 66 -1.99 3.50 22.98
CA GLN A 66 -1.19 2.43 23.59
C GLN A 66 -1.87 1.83 24.83
N ARG A 67 -2.59 2.65 25.61
CA ARG A 67 -3.34 2.22 26.79
C ARG A 67 -4.63 1.47 26.45
N ASN A 68 -5.11 1.62 25.23
CA ASN A 68 -6.25 0.90 24.70
C ASN A 68 -5.87 -0.56 24.37
N LEU A 69 -5.82 -1.43 25.38
CA LEU A 69 -5.50 -2.86 25.22
C LEU A 69 -6.77 -3.67 24.90
N PRO A 70 -6.98 -4.13 23.64
CA PRO A 70 -8.22 -4.81 23.25
C PRO A 70 -8.44 -6.13 23.99
N SER A 71 -7.35 -6.80 24.36
CA SER A 71 -7.38 -8.06 25.11
C SER A 71 -7.89 -7.93 26.54
N PHE A 72 -7.99 -6.70 27.09
CA PHE A 72 -8.39 -6.45 28.47
C PHE A 72 -9.61 -5.53 28.59
N TYR A 73 -10.44 -5.45 27.55
CA TYR A 73 -11.66 -4.65 27.63
C TYR A 73 -12.66 -5.20 28.65
N THR A 74 -13.00 -4.34 29.59
CA THR A 74 -14.10 -4.56 30.53
C THR A 74 -15.26 -3.67 30.11
N PHE A 75 -16.39 -4.29 29.75
CA PHE A 75 -17.59 -3.56 29.29
C PHE A 75 -18.45 -3.01 30.44
N ASN A 76 -18.12 -3.33 31.69
CA ASN A 76 -18.75 -2.77 32.88
C ASN A 76 -18.16 -1.38 33.21
N HIS A 77 -18.65 -0.36 32.53
CA HIS A 77 -18.19 1.03 32.64
C HIS A 77 -19.38 1.99 32.58
N ARG A 78 -19.17 3.25 32.98
CA ARG A 78 -20.22 4.29 33.03
C ARG A 78 -20.92 4.51 31.68
N GLY A 79 -20.25 4.22 30.57
CA GLY A 79 -20.80 4.27 29.21
C GLY A 79 -21.98 3.32 28.98
N LYS A 80 -22.08 2.23 29.76
CA LYS A 80 -23.18 1.24 29.70
C LYS A 80 -24.55 1.92 29.87
N MET A 81 -24.65 2.96 30.70
CA MET A 81 -25.88 3.67 31.04
C MET A 81 -26.47 4.49 29.89
N PHE A 82 -25.65 4.84 28.89
CA PHE A 82 -26.07 5.62 27.73
C PHE A 82 -26.53 4.75 26.55
N SER A 83 -26.49 3.42 26.69
CA SER A 83 -27.02 2.51 25.67
C SER A 83 -28.54 2.43 25.73
N THR A 84 -29.21 2.54 24.58
CA THR A 84 -30.68 2.41 24.45
C THR A 84 -31.22 1.07 24.98
N THR A 85 -30.36 0.05 25.06
CA THR A 85 -30.72 -1.31 25.52
C THR A 85 -30.27 -1.57 26.96
N TYR A 86 -29.79 -0.55 27.68
CA TYR A 86 -29.35 -0.71 29.06
C TYR A 86 -30.53 -1.00 29.99
N VAL A 87 -30.51 -2.17 30.63
CA VAL A 87 -31.38 -2.51 31.76
C VAL A 87 -30.53 -2.42 33.04
N PRO A 88 -30.93 -1.62 34.04
CA PRO A 88 -30.23 -1.57 35.33
C PRO A 88 -30.28 -2.92 36.02
N ASP A 89 -29.13 -3.42 36.48
CA ASP A 89 -29.04 -4.67 37.22
C ASP A 89 -29.57 -4.44 38.66
N ALA A 90 -30.88 -4.61 38.85
CA ALA A 90 -31.61 -4.35 40.10
C ALA A 90 -31.13 -5.17 41.33
N ASN A 91 -30.28 -6.17 41.13
CA ASN A 91 -29.81 -7.09 42.18
C ASN A 91 -28.37 -6.82 42.65
N SER A 92 -27.72 -5.75 42.14
CA SER A 92 -26.33 -5.44 42.48
C SER A 92 -26.14 -4.80 43.87
N GLU A 93 -27.20 -4.22 44.45
CA GLU A 93 -27.18 -3.67 45.82
C GLU A 93 -27.40 -4.75 46.89
N GLU A 94 -28.21 -5.78 46.60
CA GLU A 94 -28.45 -6.89 47.53
C GLU A 94 -27.20 -7.75 47.76
N GLN A 95 -26.37 -7.94 46.73
CA GLN A 95 -25.20 -8.83 46.81
C GLN A 95 -23.99 -8.21 47.53
N ASN A 96 -23.94 -6.89 47.71
CA ASN A 96 -22.90 -6.20 48.50
C ASN A 96 -23.27 -6.05 49.98
N THR A 97 -24.51 -6.36 50.37
CA THR A 97 -24.96 -6.29 51.77
C THR A 97 -24.69 -7.59 52.54
N TYR A 98 -24.31 -8.67 51.84
CA TYR A 98 -23.97 -9.97 52.40
C TYR A 98 -22.51 -10.40 52.15
N ARG A 99 -21.58 -9.43 52.09
CA ARG A 99 -20.13 -9.67 52.09
C ARG A 99 -19.44 -8.88 53.18
#